data_AF-A0A846P4B6-F1
#
_entry.id   AF-A0A846P4B6-F1
#
_cell.length_a   1.000
_cell.length_b   1.000
_cell.length_c   1.000
_cell.angle_alpha   90.00
_cell.angle_beta   90.00
_cell.angle_gamma   90.00
#
_symmetry.space_group_name_H-M   'P 1'
#
loop_
_entity.id
_entity.type
_entity.pdbx_description
1 polymer ?
#
loop_
_entity_poly.entity_id
_entity_poly.type
_entity_poly.pdbx_seq_one_letter_code
_entity_poly.pdbx_strand_id
1 'polypeptide(L)'
;MKTPPLKLILPLLFLGLVMYACSHCPKSYKETDTIIRSRQEYIRAHPEGPFNNHILNGEVVKGMGLMEVLASWGLPNSRNCSESGAQEFWTYYATGEQTGDIREYVLIFKDQTLSRWKVTLSVAEGGYREQDPSKPVTLGKGEKDAGSDVLKKK
;
A
#
# COMPACT_ATOMS: atom_id res chain seq x y z
N MET A 1 -24.21 42.59 -31.55
CA MET A 1 -23.68 41.54 -30.64
C MET A 1 -22.88 42.22 -29.54
N LYS A 2 -23.25 42.04 -28.27
CA LYS A 2 -22.71 42.78 -27.11
C LYS A 2 -21.78 41.83 -26.35
N THR A 3 -20.47 42.10 -26.35
CA THR A 3 -19.48 41.27 -25.65
C THR A 3 -19.52 41.55 -24.13
N PRO A 4 -19.40 40.53 -23.27
CA PRO A 4 -19.41 40.73 -21.83
C PRO A 4 -18.09 41.39 -21.35
N PRO A 5 -18.15 42.20 -20.29
CA PRO A 5 -16.98 42.93 -19.77
C PRO A 5 -15.93 41.98 -19.21
N LEU A 6 -14.69 42.10 -19.72
CA LEU A 6 -13.53 41.25 -19.43
C LEU A 6 -13.16 41.13 -17.94
N LYS A 7 -13.63 42.06 -17.10
CA LYS A 7 -13.30 42.14 -15.66
C LYS A 7 -13.97 41.06 -14.79
N LEU A 8 -15.00 40.37 -15.31
CA LEU A 8 -15.71 39.32 -14.56
C LEU A 8 -15.16 37.90 -14.79
N ILE A 9 -14.33 37.70 -15.81
CA ILE A 9 -13.85 36.36 -16.22
C ILE A 9 -12.67 35.91 -15.35
N LEU A 10 -11.84 36.85 -14.88
CA LEU A 10 -10.62 36.57 -14.12
C LEU A 10 -10.84 35.91 -12.74
N PRO A 11 -11.79 36.35 -11.88
CA PRO A 11 -12.02 35.68 -10.60
C PRO A 11 -12.64 34.28 -10.74
N LEU A 12 -13.41 34.03 -11.81
CA LEU A 12 -14.01 32.72 -12.10
C LEU A 12 -12.96 31.68 -12.52
N LEU A 13 -11.93 32.09 -13.27
CA LEU A 13 -10.80 31.22 -13.61
C LEU A 13 -9.94 30.86 -12.38
N PHE A 14 -9.76 31.80 -11.45
CA PHE A 14 -8.99 31.56 -10.23
C PHE A 14 -9.71 30.61 -9.25
N LEU A 15 -11.04 30.71 -9.14
CA LEU A 15 -11.83 29.82 -8.29
C LEU A 15 -11.87 28.37 -8.84
N GLY A 16 -11.82 28.20 -10.16
CA GLY A 16 -11.74 26.88 -10.79
C GLY A 16 -10.40 26.16 -10.57
N LEU A 17 -9.29 26.91 -10.45
CA LEU A 17 -7.95 26.34 -10.30
C LEU A 17 -7.71 25.74 -8.90
N VAL A 18 -8.30 26.32 -7.86
CA VAL A 18 -8.12 25.87 -6.46
C VAL A 18 -8.80 24.52 -6.21
N MET A 19 -9.87 24.19 -6.93
CA MET A 19 -10.60 22.92 -6.77
C MET A 19 -9.93 21.71 -7.43
N TYR A 20 -8.94 21.92 -8.31
CA TYR A 20 -8.26 20.82 -9.02
C TYR A 20 -7.07 20.22 -8.25
N ALA A 21 -6.61 20.86 -7.18
CA ALA A 21 -5.39 20.47 -6.47
C ALA A 21 -5.57 19.37 -5.40
N CYS A 22 -6.80 18.92 -5.12
CA CYS A 22 -7.06 17.96 -4.02
C CYS A 22 -7.22 16.49 -4.45
N SER A 23 -7.01 16.14 -5.73
CA SER A 23 -7.47 14.84 -6.25
C SER A 23 -6.43 13.72 -6.30
N HIS A 24 -5.24 13.88 -5.70
CA HIS A 24 -4.17 12.88 -5.73
C HIS A 24 -3.86 12.29 -4.35
N CYS A 25 -4.88 12.00 -3.55
CA CYS A 25 -4.70 11.08 -2.44
C CYS A 25 -4.48 9.67 -3.00
N PRO A 26 -3.37 8.98 -2.66
CA PRO A 26 -3.18 7.59 -3.06
C PRO A 26 -4.36 6.76 -2.55
N LYS A 27 -4.93 5.92 -3.41
CA LYS A 27 -6.00 5.01 -3.02
C LYS A 27 -5.46 4.11 -1.92
N SER A 28 -6.02 4.25 -0.71
CA SER A 28 -5.78 3.30 0.37
C SER A 28 -6.06 1.90 -0.14
N TYR A 29 -5.14 0.98 0.08
CA TYR A 29 -5.42 -0.43 -0.16
C TYR A 29 -6.67 -0.86 0.60
N LYS A 30 -7.58 -1.48 -0.14
CA LYS A 30 -8.71 -2.22 0.40
C LYS A 30 -8.71 -3.56 -0.30
N GLU A 31 -8.96 -4.61 0.47
CA GLU A 31 -9.19 -5.92 -0.10
C GLU A 31 -10.36 -5.83 -1.09
N THR A 32 -10.12 -6.21 -2.34
CA THR A 32 -11.12 -6.15 -3.41
C THR A 32 -11.60 -7.55 -3.76
N ASP A 33 -12.79 -7.64 -4.36
CA ASP A 33 -13.31 -8.93 -4.87
C ASP A 33 -12.35 -9.60 -5.86
N THR A 34 -11.56 -8.81 -6.60
CA THR A 34 -10.53 -9.31 -7.49
C THR A 34 -9.41 -10.04 -6.72
N ILE A 35 -8.95 -9.47 -5.60
CA ILE A 35 -7.95 -10.09 -4.74
C ILE A 35 -8.50 -11.38 -4.14
N ILE A 36 -9.74 -11.35 -3.61
CA ILE A 36 -10.41 -12.53 -3.04
C ILE A 36 -10.53 -13.65 -4.08
N ARG A 37 -10.95 -13.33 -5.32
CA ARG A 37 -11.07 -14.31 -6.39
C ARG A 37 -9.71 -14.88 -6.80
N SER A 38 -8.72 -14.02 -7.02
CA SER A 38 -7.36 -14.45 -7.40
C SER A 38 -6.76 -15.38 -6.34
N ARG A 39 -6.99 -15.07 -5.06
CA ARG A 39 -6.60 -15.93 -3.94
C ARG A 39 -7.22 -17.31 -4.02
N GLN A 40 -8.54 -17.37 -4.20
CA GLN A 40 -9.26 -18.66 -4.29
C GLN A 40 -8.80 -19.49 -5.50
N GLU A 41 -8.55 -18.84 -6.64
CA GLU A 41 -8.02 -19.50 -7.83
C GLU A 41 -6.61 -20.05 -7.59
N TYR A 42 -5.73 -19.27 -6.95
CA TYR A 42 -4.38 -19.71 -6.60
C TYR A 42 -4.40 -20.95 -5.69
N ILE A 43 -5.18 -20.91 -4.60
CA ILE A 43 -5.30 -22.02 -3.64
C ILE A 43 -5.88 -23.27 -4.29
N ARG A 44 -6.87 -23.12 -5.18
CA ARG A 44 -7.44 -24.25 -5.93
C ARG A 44 -6.40 -24.91 -6.85
N ALA A 45 -5.53 -24.11 -7.47
CA ALA A 45 -4.48 -24.61 -8.34
C ALA A 45 -3.29 -25.23 -7.58
N HIS A 46 -3.07 -24.83 -6.32
CA HIS A 46 -1.94 -25.26 -5.50
C HIS A 46 -2.40 -25.72 -4.11
N PRO A 47 -3.19 -26.81 -3.99
CA PRO A 47 -3.82 -27.19 -2.72
C PRO A 47 -2.82 -27.51 -1.60
N GLU A 48 -1.61 -27.96 -1.94
CA GLU A 48 -0.55 -28.32 -1.00
C GLU A 48 0.55 -27.24 -0.85
N GLY A 49 0.25 -26.01 -1.31
CA GLY A 49 1.21 -24.90 -1.26
C GLY A 49 1.67 -24.59 0.17
N PRO A 50 2.99 -24.45 0.43
CA PRO A 50 3.53 -24.27 1.77
C PRO A 50 3.08 -22.96 2.43
N PHE A 51 2.66 -21.99 1.64
CA PHE A 51 2.23 -20.66 2.10
C PHE A 51 0.71 -20.44 2.03
N ASN A 52 -0.08 -21.47 1.74
CA ASN A 52 -1.53 -21.35 1.57
C ASN A 52 -2.25 -20.69 2.75
N ASN A 53 -1.86 -21.03 3.99
CA ASN A 53 -2.44 -20.42 5.18
C ASN A 53 -2.17 -18.90 5.25
N HIS A 54 -0.94 -18.47 4.92
CA HIS A 54 -0.60 -17.05 4.88
C HIS A 54 -1.36 -16.31 3.78
N ILE A 55 -1.45 -16.91 2.59
CA ILE A 55 -2.21 -16.38 1.46
C ILE A 55 -3.69 -16.20 1.85
N LEU A 56 -4.30 -17.21 2.48
CA LEU A 56 -5.69 -17.16 3.00
C LEU A 56 -5.90 -16.04 4.02
N ASN A 57 -4.89 -15.74 4.84
CA ASN A 57 -4.94 -14.69 5.85
C ASN A 57 -4.63 -13.28 5.32
N GLY A 58 -4.24 -13.15 4.04
CA GLY A 58 -3.77 -11.88 3.47
C GLY A 58 -2.42 -11.45 4.03
N GLU A 59 -1.58 -12.41 4.42
CA GLU A 59 -0.25 -12.20 4.97
C GLU A 59 0.81 -12.43 3.90
N VAL A 60 1.92 -11.71 4.04
CA VAL A 60 3.12 -11.93 3.24
C VAL A 60 4.29 -12.25 4.18
N VAL A 61 5.04 -13.32 3.84
CA VAL A 61 6.17 -13.81 4.63
C VAL A 61 7.39 -14.09 3.74
N LYS A 62 8.58 -14.06 4.36
CA LYS A 62 9.84 -14.33 3.67
C LYS A 62 9.81 -15.71 3.01
N GLY A 63 10.35 -15.81 1.79
CA GLY A 63 10.38 -17.03 1.00
C GLY A 63 9.22 -17.18 0.02
N MET A 64 8.19 -16.33 0.11
CA MET A 64 7.10 -16.35 -0.88
C MET A 64 7.59 -15.93 -2.27
N GLY A 65 7.12 -16.62 -3.31
CA GLY A 65 7.31 -16.24 -4.70
C GLY A 65 6.41 -15.08 -5.14
N LEU A 66 6.68 -14.53 -6.32
CA LEU A 66 5.89 -13.42 -6.89
C LEU A 66 4.39 -13.74 -6.95
N MET A 67 4.02 -14.94 -7.40
CA MET A 67 2.62 -15.35 -7.55
C MET A 67 1.90 -15.52 -6.21
N GLU A 68 2.62 -15.95 -5.17
CA GLU A 68 2.08 -16.10 -3.82
C GLU A 68 1.78 -14.74 -3.20
N VAL A 69 2.69 -13.76 -3.39
CA VAL A 69 2.46 -12.38 -2.97
C VAL A 69 1.29 -11.76 -3.74
N LEU A 70 1.18 -11.98 -5.05
CA LEU A 70 0.03 -11.51 -5.84
C LEU A 70 -1.29 -12.14 -5.37
N ALA A 71 -1.30 -13.43 -5.04
CA ALA A 71 -2.49 -14.10 -4.51
C ALA A 71 -2.89 -13.57 -3.12
N SER A 72 -1.91 -13.11 -2.32
CA SER A 72 -2.15 -12.56 -0.99
C SER A 72 -2.64 -11.10 -1.05
N TRP A 73 -1.90 -10.24 -1.74
CA TRP A 73 -2.04 -8.78 -1.71
C TRP A 73 -2.45 -8.14 -3.04
N GLY A 74 -2.58 -8.91 -4.12
CA GLY A 74 -2.84 -8.36 -5.45
C GLY A 74 -1.66 -7.59 -6.03
N LEU A 75 -1.95 -6.82 -7.08
CA LEU A 75 -0.95 -6.04 -7.82
C LEU A 75 -0.38 -4.88 -6.99
N PRO A 76 0.94 -4.63 -7.04
CA PRO A 76 1.55 -3.50 -6.37
C PRO A 76 1.18 -2.17 -7.02
N ASN A 77 1.30 -1.08 -6.26
CA ASN A 77 1.15 0.28 -6.79
C ASN A 77 2.28 0.63 -7.75
N SER A 78 3.50 0.16 -7.47
CA SER A 78 4.63 0.29 -8.40
C SER A 78 5.52 -0.95 -8.34
N ARG A 79 6.17 -1.22 -9.47
CA ARG A 79 7.09 -2.33 -9.67
C ARG A 79 8.36 -1.78 -10.32
N ASN A 80 9.50 -1.95 -9.66
CA ASN A 80 10.80 -1.54 -10.18
C ASN A 80 11.75 -2.73 -10.19
N CYS A 81 12.58 -2.83 -11.22
CA CYS A 81 13.63 -3.84 -11.29
C CYS A 81 15.00 -3.15 -11.21
N SER A 82 15.96 -3.77 -10.54
CA SER A 82 17.36 -3.33 -10.62
C SER A 82 17.87 -3.43 -12.06
N GLU A 83 18.85 -2.61 -12.44
CA GLU A 83 19.46 -2.63 -13.78
C GLU A 83 19.99 -4.02 -14.18
N SER A 84 20.51 -4.78 -13.22
CA SER A 84 21.01 -6.15 -13.44
C SER A 84 19.90 -7.21 -13.52
N GLY A 85 18.65 -6.85 -13.22
CA GLY A 85 17.53 -7.79 -13.09
C GLY A 85 17.58 -8.72 -11.88
N ALA A 86 18.63 -8.65 -11.04
CA ALA A 86 18.81 -9.55 -9.91
C ALA A 86 17.87 -9.26 -8.73
N GLN A 87 17.34 -8.04 -8.64
CA GLN A 87 16.41 -7.62 -7.62
C GLN A 87 15.19 -6.92 -8.20
N GLU A 88 14.07 -7.13 -7.54
CA GLU A 88 12.79 -6.54 -7.90
C GLU A 88 12.12 -5.96 -6.65
N PHE A 89 11.55 -4.77 -6.80
CA PHE A 89 11.01 -3.93 -5.73
C PHE A 89 9.54 -3.66 -5.99
N TRP A 90 8.67 -4.09 -5.09
CA TRP A 90 7.23 -3.87 -5.17
C TRP A 90 6.80 -2.93 -4.06
N THR A 91 6.12 -1.84 -4.42
CA THR A 91 5.62 -0.86 -3.44
C THR A 91 4.10 -0.96 -3.33
N TYR A 92 3.63 -1.05 -2.09
CA TYR A 92 2.21 -0.98 -1.74
C TYR A 92 1.96 0.19 -0.78
N TYR A 93 0.83 0.88 -0.93
CA TYR A 93 0.40 1.93 -0.01
C TYR A 93 -0.89 1.53 0.70
N ALA A 94 -0.93 1.70 2.02
CA ALA A 94 -2.14 1.62 2.82
C ALA A 94 -2.34 2.92 3.60
N THR A 95 -3.56 3.43 3.63
CA THR A 95 -3.90 4.62 4.41
C THR A 95 -4.72 4.22 5.62
N GLY A 96 -4.36 4.72 6.80
CA GLY A 96 -5.19 4.58 7.99
C GLY A 96 -6.48 5.38 7.82
N GLU A 97 -7.65 4.74 7.81
CA GLU A 97 -8.93 5.43 7.58
C GLU A 97 -9.22 6.52 8.63
N GLN A 98 -8.75 6.34 9.86
CA GLN A 98 -8.99 7.28 10.96
C GLN A 98 -7.89 8.33 11.10
N THR A 99 -6.62 7.95 10.92
CA THR A 99 -5.48 8.85 11.15
C THR A 99 -5.06 9.61 9.89
N GLY A 100 -5.39 9.10 8.70
CA GLY A 100 -4.87 9.59 7.45
C GLY A 100 -3.40 9.24 7.20
N ASP A 101 -2.76 8.50 8.11
CA ASP A 101 -1.36 8.10 7.96
C ASP A 101 -1.20 7.17 6.76
N ILE A 102 -0.07 7.33 6.05
CA ILE A 102 0.25 6.49 4.91
C ILE A 102 1.36 5.52 5.33
N ARG A 103 1.09 4.22 5.21
CA ARG A 103 2.09 3.15 5.32
C ARG A 103 2.51 2.73 3.93
N GLU A 104 3.80 2.88 3.65
CA GLU A 104 4.47 2.36 2.47
C GLU A 104 5.13 1.02 2.80
N TYR A 105 4.82 -0.01 2.01
CA TYR A 105 5.43 -1.33 2.11
C TYR A 105 6.29 -1.56 0.86
N VAL A 106 7.60 -1.71 1.03
CA VAL A 106 8.54 -2.00 -0.05
C VAL A 106 9.03 -3.44 0.08
N LEU A 107 8.53 -4.32 -0.78
CA LEU A 107 8.90 -5.73 -0.84
C LEU A 107 10.10 -5.90 -1.78
N ILE A 108 11.10 -6.65 -1.33
CA ILE A 108 12.36 -6.82 -2.06
C ILE A 108 12.51 -8.30 -2.39
N PHE A 109 12.40 -8.60 -3.67
CA PHE A 109 12.56 -9.92 -4.24
C PHE A 109 13.99 -10.11 -4.74
N LYS A 110 14.53 -11.29 -4.50
CA LYS A 110 15.79 -11.77 -5.08
C LYS A 110 15.49 -13.12 -5.73
N ASP A 111 15.84 -13.28 -6.99
CA ASP A 111 15.57 -14.52 -7.74
C ASP A 111 14.07 -14.91 -7.67
N GLN A 112 13.19 -13.92 -7.88
CA GLN A 112 11.71 -14.05 -7.80
C GLN A 112 11.14 -14.48 -6.44
N THR A 113 11.97 -14.50 -5.40
CA THR A 113 11.59 -14.92 -4.05
C THR A 113 11.70 -13.73 -3.09
N LEU A 114 10.68 -13.53 -2.24
CA LEU A 114 10.64 -12.45 -1.28
C LEU A 114 11.73 -12.65 -0.23
N SER A 115 12.74 -11.78 -0.27
CA SER A 115 13.91 -11.87 0.61
C SER A 115 13.71 -11.06 1.89
N ARG A 116 13.13 -9.86 1.77
CA ARG A 116 12.86 -8.92 2.86
C ARG A 116 11.83 -7.87 2.44
N TRP A 117 11.34 -7.09 3.38
CA TRP A 117 10.54 -5.89 3.12
C TRP A 117 10.97 -4.75 4.04
N LYS A 118 10.52 -3.55 3.71
CA LYS A 118 10.61 -2.36 4.55
C LYS A 118 9.23 -1.76 4.71
N VAL A 119 8.95 -1.21 5.88
CA VAL A 119 7.71 -0.47 6.15
C VAL A 119 8.07 0.92 6.61
N THR A 120 7.61 1.92 5.86
CA THR A 120 7.75 3.34 6.20
C THR A 120 6.39 3.88 6.59
N LEU A 121 6.27 4.43 7.79
CA LEU A 121 5.08 5.18 8.21
C LEU A 121 5.33 6.67 7.97
N SER A 122 4.50 7.30 7.14
CA SER A 122 4.41 8.75 7.01
C SER A 122 3.22 9.22 7.85
N VAL A 123 3.52 9.87 8.98
CA VAL A 123 2.50 10.45 9.86
C VAL A 123 2.06 11.80 9.28
N ALA A 124 0.77 12.12 9.34
CA ALA A 124 0.24 13.39 8.83
C ALA A 124 0.94 14.63 9.45
N GLU A 125 1.49 14.49 10.65
CA GLU A 125 2.24 15.52 11.37
C GLU A 125 3.73 15.63 10.98
N GLY A 126 4.19 14.90 9.95
CA GLY A 126 5.54 15.02 9.38
C GLY A 126 6.62 14.15 10.03
N GLY A 127 6.22 13.11 10.79
CA GLY A 127 7.14 12.13 11.38
C GLY A 127 7.32 10.86 10.54
N TYR A 128 8.49 10.21 10.68
CA TYR A 128 8.78 8.91 10.06
C TYR A 128 9.13 7.85 11.12
N ARG A 129 8.61 6.63 10.93
CA ARG A 129 9.02 5.44 11.70
C ARG A 129 9.25 4.25 10.76
N GLU A 130 10.35 3.52 10.98
CA GLU A 130 10.64 2.24 10.33
C GLU A 130 10.22 1.09 11.25
N GLN A 131 9.60 0.05 10.70
CA GLN A 131 9.14 -1.13 11.44
C GLN A 131 10.06 -2.35 11.19
N ASP A 132 10.20 -3.21 12.20
CA ASP A 132 11.03 -4.42 12.14
C ASP A 132 10.52 -5.43 11.07
N PRO A 133 11.37 -5.86 10.12
CA PRO A 133 11.01 -6.81 9.06
C PRO A 133 10.91 -8.27 9.51
N SER A 134 11.07 -8.61 10.79
CA SER A 134 11.05 -9.99 11.27
C SER A 134 9.66 -10.62 11.40
N LYS A 135 8.58 -9.81 11.37
CA LYS A 135 7.20 -10.26 11.59
C LYS A 135 6.40 -10.34 10.30
N PRO A 136 5.47 -11.33 10.13
CA PRO A 136 4.54 -11.36 9.02
C PRO A 136 3.88 -10.00 8.84
N VAL A 137 3.81 -9.55 7.59
CA VAL A 137 3.21 -8.27 7.27
C VAL A 137 1.82 -8.50 6.72
N THR A 138 0.87 -7.69 7.20
CA THR A 138 -0.51 -7.68 6.73
C THR A 138 -0.84 -6.28 6.27
N LEU A 139 -1.44 -6.17 5.09
CA LEU A 139 -1.71 -4.86 4.53
C LEU A 139 -3.03 -4.29 5.07
N GLY A 140 -2.99 -3.11 5.69
CA GLY A 140 -4.18 -2.32 6.00
C GLY A 140 -5.17 -2.89 7.02
N LYS A 141 -4.89 -4.03 7.67
CA LYS A 141 -5.71 -4.49 8.79
C LYS A 141 -5.48 -3.50 9.93
N GLY A 142 -6.46 -2.62 10.15
CA GLY A 142 -6.45 -1.63 11.22
C GLY A 142 -5.95 -2.29 12.49
N GLU A 143 -4.77 -1.88 12.91
CA GLU A 143 -4.20 -2.20 14.19
C GLU A 143 -5.21 -1.64 15.19
N LYS A 144 -6.12 -2.47 15.71
CA LYS A 144 -6.98 -2.09 16.83
C LYS A 144 -6.04 -1.87 18.00
N ASP A 145 -5.55 -0.65 18.09
CA ASP A 145 -4.79 -0.03 19.17
C ASP A 145 -4.31 -1.00 20.25
N ALA A 146 -3.17 -1.64 20.01
CA ALA A 146 -2.29 -2.13 21.07
C ALA A 146 -1.47 -0.96 21.67
N GLY A 147 -2.09 0.22 21.77
CA GLY A 147 -1.45 1.50 22.07
C GLY A 147 -2.06 2.21 23.27
N SER A 148 -2.38 1.49 24.36
CA SER A 148 -2.63 2.11 25.68
C SER A 148 -1.48 1.92 26.67
N ASP A 149 -0.39 1.26 26.29
CA ASP A 149 0.78 1.07 27.15
C ASP A 149 2.00 1.65 26.46
N VAL A 150 2.29 2.94 26.65
CA VAL A 150 3.62 3.52 26.94
C VAL A 150 3.42 5.05 27.00
N LEU A 151 2.93 5.52 28.15
CA LEU A 151 3.19 6.87 28.64
C LEU A 151 3.20 6.83 30.18
N LYS A 152 4.13 6.03 30.71
CA LYS A 152 4.63 6.18 32.08
C LYS A 152 6.15 6.20 32.05
N LYS A 153 6.69 7.41 32.14
CA LYS A 153 8.05 7.83 32.56
C LYS A 153 8.11 9.33 32.16
N LYS A 154 8.34 10.29 33.04
CA LYS A 154 8.82 10.34 34.43
C LYS A 154 8.28 11.62 35.04
#